data_AF-A0A7S3X9W2-F1
#
_entry.id   AF-A0A7S3X9W2-F1
#
_cell.length_a   1.000
_cell.length_b   1.000
_cell.length_c   1.000
_cell.angle_alpha   90.00
_cell.angle_beta   90.00
_cell.angle_gamma   90.00
#
_symmetry.space_group_name_H-M   'P 1'
#
loop_
_entity.id
_entity.type
_entity.pdbx_description
1 polymer ?
#
loop_
_entity_poly.entity_id
_entity_poly.type
_entity_poly.pdbx_seq_one_letter_code
_entity_poly.pdbx_strand_id
1 'polypeptide(L)'
;KTFGSRLDCAPARARSPHRMARTALAYFLLLPACSLACTRILFNRGNSSLPVLAARTMDWDHPFDDYLLVVPRGVTMDGGLGAKTSKTWTSKYGSVVSSVNGWLSTLVSSHTGKAFDFLKDGGVDGVNEAGLAAHALYLEETQYATVKDKPVGVTYMRWVRYLLDNCATVKEAVKAMH
;
A
#
# COMPACT_ATOMS: atom_id res chain seq x y z
N LYS A 1 -39.97 42.12 -40.68
CA LYS A 1 -39.38 43.47 -40.91
C LYS A 1 -37.93 43.41 -40.48
N THR A 2 -37.07 43.72 -41.43
CA THR A 2 -35.60 43.66 -41.45
C THR A 2 -34.93 44.63 -40.48
N PHE A 3 -33.81 44.24 -39.87
CA PHE A 3 -32.57 45.00 -40.00
C PHE A 3 -31.36 44.11 -39.68
N GLY A 4 -30.44 44.02 -40.64
CA GLY A 4 -29.16 43.32 -40.50
C GLY A 4 -28.03 44.26 -40.14
N SER A 5 -26.93 43.69 -39.67
CA SER A 5 -25.60 44.28 -39.86
C SER A 5 -24.63 43.14 -40.19
N ARG A 6 -23.89 43.34 -41.28
CA ARG A 6 -22.89 42.42 -41.83
C ARG A 6 -21.64 42.52 -40.96
N LEU A 7 -21.11 41.38 -40.53
CA LEU A 7 -19.72 41.26 -40.09
C LEU A 7 -18.96 40.60 -41.24
N ASP A 8 -18.11 41.39 -41.88
CA ASP A 8 -17.22 40.93 -42.94
C ASP A 8 -16.24 39.90 -42.38
N CYS A 9 -16.21 38.73 -43.00
CA CYS A 9 -15.27 37.66 -42.69
C CYS A 9 -13.99 37.87 -43.50
N ALA A 10 -12.90 38.29 -42.84
CA ALA A 10 -11.58 38.25 -43.46
C ALA A 10 -11.10 36.79 -43.57
N PRO A 11 -10.49 36.35 -44.69
CA PRO A 11 -10.03 34.98 -44.82
C PRO A 11 -8.87 34.72 -43.84
N ALA A 12 -9.11 33.87 -42.84
CA ALA A 12 -8.08 33.37 -41.95
C ALA A 12 -7.04 32.60 -42.78
N ARG A 13 -5.82 33.11 -42.80
CA ARG A 13 -4.66 32.46 -43.44
C ARG A 13 -4.53 31.02 -42.92
N ALA A 14 -4.66 30.03 -43.80
CA ALA A 14 -4.51 28.63 -43.47
C ALA A 14 -3.13 28.38 -42.85
N ARG A 15 -3.08 28.15 -41.53
CA ARG A 15 -1.86 27.69 -40.84
C ARG A 15 -1.72 26.18 -41.08
N SER A 16 -0.52 25.73 -41.43
CA SER A 16 -0.28 24.36 -41.87
C SER A 16 -0.71 23.31 -40.82
N PRO A 17 -1.39 22.22 -41.22
CA PRO A 17 -1.93 21.21 -40.29
C PRO A 17 -0.85 20.46 -39.48
N HIS A 18 0.40 20.49 -39.94
CA HIS A 18 1.51 19.78 -39.29
C HIS A 18 1.95 20.39 -37.94
N ARG A 19 1.66 21.68 -37.67
CA ARG A 19 2.04 22.31 -36.41
C ARG A 19 1.05 22.04 -35.28
N MET A 20 -0.25 21.91 -35.57
CA MET A 20 -1.27 21.56 -34.56
C MET A 20 -1.22 20.08 -34.15
N ALA A 21 -0.92 19.18 -35.09
CA ALA A 21 -0.84 17.74 -34.81
C ALA A 21 0.30 17.37 -33.82
N ARG A 22 1.44 18.07 -33.87
CA ARG A 22 2.59 17.81 -32.96
C ARG A 22 2.33 18.28 -31.52
N THR A 23 1.58 19.36 -31.34
CA THR A 23 1.19 19.85 -30.01
C THR A 23 0.11 18.98 -29.35
N ALA A 24 -0.81 18.40 -30.11
CA ALA A 24 -1.86 17.53 -29.56
C ALA A 24 -1.30 16.19 -29.05
N LEU A 25 -0.31 15.61 -29.74
CA LEU A 25 0.33 14.35 -29.34
C LEU A 25 1.15 14.50 -28.05
N ALA A 26 1.77 15.66 -27.82
CA ALA A 26 2.50 15.96 -26.59
C ALA A 26 1.59 16.14 -25.37
N TYR A 27 0.35 16.60 -25.57
CA TYR A 27 -0.64 16.78 -24.49
C TYR A 27 -1.25 15.46 -24.03
N PHE A 28 -1.34 14.46 -24.92
CA PHE A 28 -1.88 13.14 -24.59
C PHE A 28 -0.93 12.31 -23.69
N LEU A 29 0.38 12.59 -23.74
CA LEU A 29 1.40 11.95 -22.88
C LEU A 29 1.47 12.51 -21.45
N LEU A 30 0.75 13.59 -21.16
CA LEU A 30 0.72 14.26 -19.85
C LEU A 30 -0.58 14.05 -19.09
N LEU A 31 -1.49 13.21 -19.60
CA LEU A 31 -2.67 12.82 -18.82
C LEU A 31 -2.20 11.87 -17.70
N PRO A 32 -2.31 12.27 -16.41
CA PRO A 32 -2.00 11.36 -15.32
C PRO A 32 -3.01 10.22 -15.39
N ALA A 33 -2.51 9.00 -15.59
CA ALA A 33 -3.33 7.82 -15.40
C ALA A 33 -3.71 7.76 -13.92
N CYS A 34 -5.01 7.91 -13.61
CA CYS A 34 -5.51 7.56 -12.28
C CYS A 34 -5.30 6.06 -12.09
N SER A 35 -4.20 5.71 -11.45
CA SER A 35 -3.92 4.36 -10.99
C SER A 35 -4.29 4.29 -9.51
N LEU A 36 -5.05 3.26 -9.13
CA LEU A 36 -5.26 2.88 -7.74
C LEU A 36 -3.97 2.22 -7.23
N ALA A 37 -2.96 3.05 -6.97
CA ALA A 37 -1.63 2.59 -6.61
C ALA A 37 -1.13 3.36 -5.40
N CYS A 38 -0.91 2.64 -4.30
CA CYS A 38 -0.14 3.18 -3.19
C CYS A 38 1.27 3.56 -3.67
N THR A 39 1.79 4.70 -3.25
CA THR A 39 3.18 5.10 -3.52
C THR A 39 4.00 5.06 -2.23
N ARG A 40 5.28 4.66 -2.32
CA ARG A 40 6.22 4.72 -1.21
C ARG A 40 7.52 5.38 -1.64
N ILE A 41 8.02 6.30 -0.82
CA ILE A 41 9.29 6.98 -1.01
C ILE A 41 10.21 6.75 0.19
N LEU A 42 11.51 6.69 -0.08
CA LEU A 42 12.56 6.62 0.93
C LEU A 42 13.51 7.79 0.73
N PHE A 43 13.58 8.65 1.73
CA PHE A 43 14.61 9.66 1.83
C PHE A 43 15.78 9.08 2.65
N ASN A 44 16.81 8.63 1.96
CA ASN A 44 18.06 8.15 2.55
C ASN A 44 19.19 9.10 2.16
N ARG A 45 19.74 9.82 3.14
CA ARG A 45 20.81 10.80 2.90
C ARG A 45 22.22 10.28 3.18
N GLY A 46 22.39 8.97 3.40
CA GLY A 46 23.68 8.36 3.68
C GLY A 46 24.28 8.84 5.01
N ASN A 47 25.57 9.20 5.02
CA ASN A 47 26.34 9.58 6.21
C ASN A 47 26.02 10.98 6.77
N SER A 48 24.83 11.52 6.51
CA SER A 48 24.41 12.80 7.09
C SER A 48 23.78 12.61 8.47
N SER A 49 23.77 13.65 9.29
CA SER A 49 23.06 13.67 10.58
C SER A 49 21.52 13.75 10.46
N LEU A 50 20.96 13.87 9.25
CA LEU A 50 19.51 13.88 9.07
C LEU A 50 18.91 12.48 9.25
N PRO A 51 17.67 12.36 9.78
CA PRO A 51 17.00 11.08 9.91
C PRO A 51 16.71 10.47 8.53
N VAL A 52 16.71 9.13 8.47
CA VAL A 52 16.13 8.39 7.34
C VAL A 52 14.61 8.46 7.48
N LEU A 53 13.93 8.88 6.41
CA LEU A 53 12.48 9.04 6.39
C LEU A 53 11.88 8.13 5.33
N ALA A 54 10.85 7.37 5.70
CA ALA A 54 9.99 6.67 4.77
C ALA A 54 8.61 7.32 4.81
N ALA A 55 8.01 7.51 3.64
CA ALA A 55 6.64 8.00 3.52
C ALA A 55 5.87 7.13 2.53
N ARG A 56 4.56 7.02 2.77
CA ARG A 56 3.64 6.24 1.97
C ARG A 56 2.33 7.01 1.77
N THR A 57 1.71 6.84 0.61
CA THR A 57 0.29 7.14 0.38
C THR A 57 -0.54 5.85 0.40
N MET A 58 -1.76 5.95 0.95
CA MET A 58 -2.78 4.91 0.86
C MET A 58 -3.84 5.41 -0.13
N ASP A 59 -3.82 4.85 -1.33
CA ASP A 59 -4.71 5.25 -2.42
C ASP A 59 -5.70 4.12 -2.67
N TRP A 60 -6.97 4.37 -2.38
CA TRP A 60 -8.06 3.42 -2.50
C TRP A 60 -9.36 4.14 -2.90
N ASP A 61 -10.31 3.41 -3.48
CA ASP A 61 -11.57 3.97 -4.00
C ASP A 61 -12.60 4.27 -2.89
N HIS A 62 -12.37 3.76 -1.68
CA HIS A 62 -13.19 4.02 -0.49
C HIS A 62 -12.31 4.17 0.77
N PRO A 63 -12.80 4.86 1.81
CA PRO A 63 -12.10 4.92 3.09
C PRO A 63 -12.07 3.54 3.76
N PHE A 64 -10.95 3.21 4.37
CA PHE A 64 -10.79 2.01 5.19
C PHE A 64 -11.12 2.21 6.67
N ASP A 65 -11.39 3.46 7.08
CA ASP A 65 -11.55 3.88 8.47
C ASP A 65 -10.37 3.40 9.34
N ASP A 66 -9.17 3.81 8.94
CA ASP A 66 -7.91 3.33 9.51
C ASP A 66 -7.76 3.63 11.00
N TYR A 67 -7.18 2.68 11.72
CA TYR A 67 -6.80 2.83 13.12
C TYR A 67 -5.28 2.86 13.28
N LEU A 68 -4.78 3.81 14.08
CA LEU A 68 -3.40 3.79 14.53
C LEU A 68 -3.29 2.99 15.83
N LEU A 69 -2.63 1.85 15.76
CA LEU A 69 -2.51 0.90 16.88
C LEU A 69 -1.10 0.93 17.44
N VAL A 70 -1.00 1.07 18.77
CA VAL A 70 0.23 0.78 19.52
C VAL A 70 0.17 -0.67 19.98
N VAL A 71 1.10 -1.49 19.50
CA VAL A 71 1.15 -2.91 19.83
C VAL A 71 2.37 -3.20 20.70
N PRO A 72 2.21 -3.73 21.91
CA PRO A 72 3.32 -4.02 22.81
C PRO A 72 4.12 -5.25 22.36
N ARG A 73 5.35 -5.36 22.86
CA ARG A 73 6.14 -6.61 22.80
C ARG A 73 5.54 -7.68 23.74
N GLY A 74 5.90 -8.94 23.52
CA GLY A 74 5.45 -10.07 24.34
C GLY A 74 4.07 -10.61 23.98
N VAL A 75 3.45 -10.11 22.91
CA VAL A 75 2.13 -10.56 22.46
C VAL A 75 2.29 -11.87 21.70
N THR A 76 1.50 -12.89 22.06
CA THR A 76 1.46 -14.15 21.32
C THR A 76 0.57 -14.01 20.09
N MET A 77 1.15 -14.33 18.95
CA MET A 77 0.60 -14.14 17.62
C MET A 77 0.60 -15.46 16.85
N ASP A 78 -0.31 -15.55 15.90
CA ASP A 78 -0.35 -16.64 14.93
C ASP A 78 -0.51 -16.08 13.51
N GLY A 79 -0.20 -16.89 12.51
CA GLY A 79 -0.18 -16.53 11.11
C GLY A 79 -1.56 -16.34 10.46
N GLY A 80 -2.67 -16.57 11.15
CA GLY A 80 -4.02 -16.32 10.61
C GLY A 80 -4.51 -17.35 9.58
N LEU A 81 -3.84 -18.50 9.46
CA LEU A 81 -4.16 -19.58 8.51
C LEU A 81 -4.96 -20.74 9.15
N GLY A 82 -5.25 -20.66 10.46
CA GLY A 82 -5.87 -21.73 11.24
C GLY A 82 -4.86 -22.60 12.00
N ALA A 83 -5.35 -23.49 12.87
CA ALA A 83 -4.55 -24.13 13.92
C ALA A 83 -3.38 -25.01 13.43
N LYS A 84 -3.49 -25.62 12.24
CA LYS A 84 -2.49 -26.56 11.74
C LYS A 84 -1.39 -25.91 10.89
N THR A 85 -1.66 -24.73 10.35
CA THR A 85 -0.91 -24.13 9.24
C THR A 85 -0.40 -22.73 9.57
N SER A 86 -0.84 -22.16 10.70
CA SER A 86 -0.36 -20.86 11.14
C SER A 86 1.00 -20.97 11.79
N LYS A 87 1.94 -20.14 11.35
CA LYS A 87 3.16 -19.88 12.12
C LYS A 87 2.79 -19.19 13.42
N THR A 88 3.37 -19.60 14.54
CA THR A 88 3.18 -18.93 15.83
C THR A 88 4.46 -18.20 16.23
N TRP A 89 4.30 -17.05 16.90
CA TRP A 89 5.43 -16.30 17.46
C TRP A 89 4.99 -15.47 18.66
N THR A 90 5.97 -14.95 19.38
CA THR A 90 5.78 -13.92 20.41
C THR A 90 6.50 -12.66 19.94
N SER A 91 5.83 -11.51 19.95
CA SER A 91 6.44 -10.26 19.48
C SER A 91 7.67 -9.90 20.31
N LYS A 92 8.80 -9.70 19.64
CA LYS A 92 10.06 -9.27 20.25
C LYS A 92 10.12 -7.76 20.39
N TYR A 93 9.53 -7.06 19.42
CA TYR A 93 9.50 -5.60 19.34
C TYR A 93 8.07 -5.09 19.46
N GLY A 94 7.89 -3.99 20.19
CA GLY A 94 6.68 -3.17 20.12
C GLY A 94 6.67 -2.32 18.85
N SER A 95 5.48 -1.92 18.40
CA SER A 95 5.33 -1.17 17.14
C SER A 95 4.11 -0.28 17.12
N VAL A 96 4.16 0.76 16.29
CA VAL A 96 3.00 1.55 15.88
C VAL A 96 2.62 1.15 14.46
N VAL A 97 1.35 0.85 14.24
CA VAL A 97 0.84 0.28 12.97
C VAL A 97 -0.41 1.02 12.54
N SER A 98 -0.49 1.38 11.25
CA SER A 98 -1.75 1.76 10.61
C SER A 98 -2.48 0.51 10.17
N SER A 99 -3.72 0.35 10.63
CA SER A 99 -4.56 -0.81 10.39
C SER A 99 -5.84 -0.45 9.64
N VAL A 100 -6.12 -1.18 8.56
CA VAL A 100 -7.38 -1.06 7.77
C VAL A 100 -8.56 -1.80 8.42
N ASN A 101 -8.53 -1.99 9.75
CA ASN A 101 -9.52 -2.80 10.45
C ASN A 101 -10.94 -2.21 10.48
N GLY A 102 -11.12 -0.92 10.21
CA GLY A 102 -12.45 -0.34 10.02
C GLY A 102 -13.23 -1.11 8.95
N TRP A 103 -12.64 -1.24 7.76
CA TRP A 103 -13.18 -2.08 6.69
C TRP A 103 -13.00 -3.57 6.93
N LEU A 104 -11.81 -4.03 7.34
CA LEU A 104 -11.51 -5.47 7.45
C LEU A 104 -12.40 -6.18 8.48
N SER A 105 -12.90 -5.46 9.50
CA SER A 105 -13.83 -6.00 10.50
C SER A 105 -15.18 -6.45 9.91
N THR A 106 -15.53 -5.99 8.70
CA THR A 106 -16.73 -6.42 7.97
C THR A 106 -16.55 -7.74 7.23
N LEU A 107 -15.31 -8.25 7.16
CA LEU A 107 -14.94 -9.43 6.39
C LEU A 107 -14.71 -10.66 7.29
N VAL A 108 -14.79 -11.83 6.66
CA VAL A 108 -14.51 -13.12 7.29
C VAL A 108 -13.34 -13.78 6.57
N SER A 109 -12.37 -14.27 7.35
CA SER A 109 -11.20 -14.97 6.83
C SER A 109 -11.60 -16.27 6.14
N SER A 110 -11.23 -16.42 4.87
CA SER A 110 -11.43 -17.66 4.10
C SER A 110 -10.61 -18.84 4.63
N HIS A 111 -9.56 -18.58 5.42
CA HIS A 111 -8.73 -19.63 6.03
C HIS A 111 -9.33 -20.19 7.33
N THR A 112 -10.02 -19.35 8.10
CA THR A 112 -10.47 -19.72 9.46
C THR A 112 -11.99 -19.75 9.63
N GLY A 113 -12.75 -19.13 8.71
CA GLY A 113 -14.18 -18.93 8.83
C GLY A 113 -14.58 -17.96 9.95
N LYS A 114 -13.63 -17.15 10.46
CA LYS A 114 -13.84 -16.20 11.56
C LYS A 114 -13.62 -14.77 11.09
N ALA A 115 -14.27 -13.82 11.77
CA ALA A 115 -13.98 -12.41 11.60
C ALA A 115 -12.49 -12.13 11.90
N PHE A 116 -11.93 -11.12 11.24
CA PHE A 116 -10.55 -10.70 11.45
C PHE A 116 -10.34 -10.14 12.87
N ASP A 117 -9.18 -10.43 13.46
CA ASP A 117 -8.82 -9.95 14.79
C ASP A 117 -8.33 -8.50 14.70
N PHE A 118 -9.02 -7.62 15.41
CA PHE A 118 -8.78 -6.17 15.37
C PHE A 118 -7.36 -5.74 15.77
N LEU A 119 -6.63 -6.54 16.56
CA LEU A 119 -5.28 -6.20 16.99
C LEU A 119 -4.20 -6.94 16.19
N LYS A 120 -4.55 -8.07 15.58
CA LYS A 120 -3.58 -8.95 14.92
C LYS A 120 -3.59 -8.83 13.40
N ASP A 121 -4.75 -8.57 12.81
CA ASP A 121 -4.95 -8.46 11.37
C ASP A 121 -4.98 -6.99 10.91
N GLY A 122 -4.92 -6.78 9.59
CA GLY A 122 -5.17 -5.49 8.97
C GLY A 122 -4.05 -4.46 9.08
N GLY A 123 -2.95 -4.79 9.79
CA GLY A 123 -1.77 -3.94 9.82
C GLY A 123 -1.12 -3.87 8.43
N VAL A 124 -1.22 -2.72 7.76
CA VAL A 124 -0.72 -2.52 6.39
C VAL A 124 0.48 -1.59 6.35
N ASP A 125 0.71 -0.81 7.39
CA ASP A 125 1.83 0.13 7.48
C ASP A 125 2.32 0.22 8.93
N GLY A 126 3.59 0.53 9.16
CA GLY A 126 4.05 0.82 10.51
C GLY A 126 5.55 0.84 10.70
N VAL A 127 5.95 1.12 11.95
CA VAL A 127 7.34 1.14 12.40
C VAL A 127 7.44 0.51 13.79
N ASN A 128 8.48 -0.28 14.02
CA ASN A 128 8.76 -0.85 15.34
C ASN A 128 9.76 0.00 16.13
N GLU A 129 9.89 -0.33 17.42
CA GLU A 129 10.79 0.38 18.34
C GLU A 129 12.29 0.25 18.01
N ALA A 130 12.67 -0.66 17.11
CA ALA A 130 14.02 -0.78 16.57
C ALA A 130 14.26 0.10 15.32
N GLY A 131 13.22 0.81 14.85
CA GLY A 131 13.29 1.67 13.66
C GLY A 131 13.07 0.95 12.33
N LEU A 132 12.68 -0.34 12.34
CA LEU A 132 12.27 -1.04 11.13
C LEU A 132 10.87 -0.57 10.74
N ALA A 133 10.72 -0.06 9.52
CA ALA A 133 9.44 0.28 8.93
C ALA A 133 9.04 -0.75 7.85
N ALA A 134 7.75 -1.06 7.78
CA ALA A 134 7.17 -1.99 6.81
C ALA A 134 5.89 -1.40 6.21
N HIS A 135 5.75 -1.55 4.89
CA HIS A 135 4.70 -0.91 4.10
C HIS A 135 4.14 -1.92 3.08
N ALA A 136 2.91 -2.38 3.26
CA ALA A 136 2.23 -3.30 2.33
C ALA A 136 1.44 -2.53 1.27
N LEU A 137 2.04 -2.35 0.09
CA LEU A 137 1.41 -1.68 -1.05
C LEU A 137 0.56 -2.68 -1.84
N TYR A 138 -0.58 -2.23 -2.35
CA TYR A 138 -1.45 -3.06 -3.19
C TYR A 138 -0.76 -3.43 -4.51
N LEU A 139 -0.97 -4.66 -4.96
CA LEU A 139 -0.52 -5.18 -6.25
C LEU A 139 -1.47 -6.29 -6.70
N GLU A 140 -2.32 -5.98 -7.68
CA GLU A 140 -3.42 -6.83 -8.13
C GLU A 140 -2.96 -8.20 -8.65
N GLU A 141 -1.84 -8.23 -9.38
CA GLU A 141 -1.34 -9.45 -10.03
C GLU A 141 -0.61 -10.40 -9.06
N THR A 142 -0.63 -10.13 -7.75
CA THR A 142 0.05 -10.95 -6.75
C THR A 142 -0.58 -12.33 -6.62
N GLN A 143 0.23 -13.38 -6.81
CA GLN A 143 -0.16 -14.76 -6.56
C GLN A 143 0.52 -15.29 -5.31
N TYR A 144 -0.28 -15.72 -4.33
CA TYR A 144 0.22 -16.34 -3.10
C TYR A 144 0.26 -17.86 -3.25
N ALA A 145 1.28 -18.49 -2.67
CA ALA A 145 1.35 -19.95 -2.59
C ALA A 145 0.15 -20.50 -1.81
N THR A 146 -0.32 -21.69 -2.20
CA THR A 146 -1.39 -22.35 -1.45
C THR A 146 -0.83 -23.01 -0.19
N VAL A 147 -1.71 -23.22 0.78
CA VAL A 147 -1.35 -23.91 2.04
C VAL A 147 -0.89 -25.36 1.79
N LYS A 148 -1.23 -25.97 0.64
CA LYS A 148 -0.71 -27.28 0.26
C LYS A 148 0.78 -27.25 -0.09
N ASP A 149 1.26 -26.13 -0.64
CA ASP A 149 2.64 -25.97 -1.12
C ASP A 149 3.61 -25.59 0.02
N LYS A 150 3.10 -24.88 1.03
CA LYS A 150 3.83 -24.54 2.26
C LYS A 150 2.98 -24.85 3.49
N PRO A 151 3.34 -25.86 4.30
CA PRO A 151 2.48 -26.36 5.37
C PRO A 151 2.32 -25.36 6.52
N VAL A 152 3.23 -24.39 6.67
CA VAL A 152 3.17 -23.36 7.71
C VAL A 152 3.44 -21.98 7.10
N GLY A 153 2.62 -20.99 7.44
CA GLY A 153 2.74 -19.64 6.87
C GLY A 153 2.10 -18.54 7.70
N VAL A 154 2.10 -17.35 7.12
CA VAL A 154 1.49 -16.12 7.65
C VAL A 154 0.63 -15.53 6.53
N THR A 155 -0.61 -15.13 6.83
CA THR A 155 -1.47 -14.42 5.87
C THR A 155 -0.86 -13.06 5.54
N TYR A 156 -1.14 -12.55 4.34
CA TYR A 156 -0.72 -11.20 3.97
C TYR A 156 -1.29 -10.14 4.94
N MET A 157 -2.48 -10.37 5.51
CA MET A 157 -3.08 -9.50 6.54
C MET A 157 -2.30 -9.45 7.87
N ARG A 158 -1.41 -10.40 8.13
CA ARG A 158 -0.53 -10.42 9.32
C ARG A 158 0.95 -10.30 8.99
N TRP A 159 1.30 -10.19 7.70
CA TRP A 159 2.70 -10.23 7.26
C TRP A 159 3.51 -9.02 7.74
N VAL A 160 2.95 -7.80 7.63
CA VAL A 160 3.58 -6.58 8.17
C VAL A 160 3.81 -6.72 9.67
N ARG A 161 2.80 -7.20 10.41
CA ARG A 161 2.91 -7.48 11.85
C ARG A 161 4.02 -8.49 12.13
N TYR A 162 4.07 -9.60 11.39
CA TYR A 162 5.10 -10.61 11.53
C TYR A 162 6.52 -10.04 11.39
N LEU A 163 6.76 -9.17 10.39
CA LEU A 163 8.06 -8.53 10.20
C LEU A 163 8.39 -7.57 11.34
N LEU A 164 7.47 -6.65 11.68
CA LEU A 164 7.66 -5.65 12.72
C LEU A 164 7.86 -6.29 14.11
N ASP A 165 7.18 -7.39 14.38
CA ASP A 165 7.27 -8.11 15.65
C ASP A 165 8.59 -8.85 15.83
N ASN A 166 9.21 -9.32 14.74
CA ASN A 166 10.31 -10.29 14.80
C ASN A 166 11.69 -9.74 14.41
N CYS A 167 11.75 -8.60 13.72
CA CYS A 167 12.96 -8.12 13.07
C CYS A 167 13.29 -6.68 13.49
N ALA A 168 14.55 -6.40 13.79
CA ALA A 168 15.06 -5.03 13.99
C ALA A 168 15.64 -4.43 12.70
N THR A 169 16.05 -5.27 11.74
CA THR A 169 16.74 -4.82 10.53
C THR A 169 16.13 -5.40 9.26
N VAL A 170 16.35 -4.71 8.13
CA VAL A 170 15.96 -5.22 6.81
C VAL A 170 16.60 -6.58 6.51
N LYS A 171 17.86 -6.79 6.94
CA LYS A 171 18.56 -8.07 6.78
C LYS A 171 17.85 -9.21 7.51
N GLU A 172 17.40 -8.97 8.73
CA GLU A 172 16.61 -9.94 9.49
C GLU A 172 15.25 -10.19 8.83
N ALA A 173 14.59 -9.14 8.35
CA ALA A 173 13.30 -9.26 7.65
C ALA A 173 13.42 -10.13 6.40
N VAL A 174 14.43 -9.90 5.56
CA VAL A 174 14.71 -10.74 4.38
C VAL A 174 14.94 -12.19 4.80
N LYS A 175 15.76 -12.44 5.83
CA LYS A 175 16.01 -13.78 6.34
C LYS A 175 14.73 -14.45 6.89
N ALA A 176 13.82 -13.70 7.50
CA ALA A 176 12.59 -14.24 8.06
C ALA A 176 11.57 -14.70 7.00
N MET A 177 11.71 -14.23 5.75
CA MET A 177 10.82 -14.57 4.63
C MET A 177 11.35 -15.70 3.74
N HIS A 178 12.62 -16.07 3.88
CA HIS A 178 13.26 -17.18 3.18
C HIS A 178 13.12 -18.48 3.98
#